data_AF-A0A8S1F1Y4-F1
#
_entry.id   AF-A0A8S1F1Y4-F1
#
_cell.length_a   1.000
_cell.length_b   1.000
_cell.length_c   1.000
_cell.angle_alpha   90.00
_cell.angle_beta   90.00
_cell.angle_gamma   90.00
#
_symmetry.space_group_name_H-M   'P 1'
#
loop_
_entity.id
_entity.type
_entity.pdbx_description
1 polymer ?
#
loop_
_entity_poly.entity_id
_entity_poly.type
_entity_poly.pdbx_seq_one_letter_code
_entity_poly.pdbx_strand_id
1 'polypeptide(L)'
;MNHSTMFRIHNWLRSQRKLFQSKMCLLMLVMINFVNSVILTLEVCGEDSNLALLIFFINTFLVFLSMYALYNFKPLLLSPNVILKIVLSSSALFYGLQMAEKQANTAIFVWLTISVILFILEIHVMFSTTFDIIKQINLRAYSKPPPAYNQVMCIEAPPPTYEEALNRLRNTESALTSGLKTTTTVPVELDTQDLVRMAV
;
A
#
# COMPACT_ATOMS: atom_id res chain seq x y z
N MET A 1 28.99 26.66 3.55
CA MET A 1 27.75 25.87 3.63
C MET A 1 27.31 25.86 5.10
N ASN A 2 26.08 26.28 5.41
CA ASN A 2 25.65 26.50 6.80
C ASN A 2 25.43 25.16 7.54
N HIS A 3 25.71 25.11 8.85
CA HIS A 3 25.59 23.88 9.65
C HIS A 3 24.17 23.28 9.62
N SER A 4 23.14 24.13 9.49
CA SER A 4 21.74 23.71 9.35
C SER A 4 21.44 23.08 7.99
N THR A 5 22.04 23.56 6.89
CA THR A 5 21.84 22.98 5.56
C THR A 5 22.56 21.63 5.47
N MET A 6 23.74 21.50 6.06
CA MET A 6 24.47 20.22 6.15
C MET A 6 23.69 19.17 6.94
N PHE A 7 23.12 19.52 8.10
CA PHE A 7 22.30 18.61 8.90
C PHE A 7 21.02 18.18 8.18
N ARG A 8 20.36 19.12 7.47
CA ARG A 8 19.16 18.83 6.67
C ARG A 8 19.45 17.89 5.51
N ILE A 9 20.57 18.10 4.80
CA ILE A 9 21.02 17.24 3.70
C ILE A 9 21.39 15.85 4.23
N HIS A 10 22.12 15.76 5.34
CA HIS A 10 22.48 14.49 5.96
C HIS A 10 21.25 13.66 6.37
N ASN A 11 20.27 14.29 7.03
CA ASN A 11 19.03 13.61 7.41
C ASN A 11 18.18 13.23 6.20
N TRP A 12 18.14 14.06 5.16
CA TRP A 12 17.46 13.76 3.90
C TRP A 12 18.10 12.56 3.20
N LEU A 13 19.43 12.53 3.06
CA LEU A 13 20.17 11.41 2.48
C LEU A 13 19.95 10.12 3.27
N ARG A 14 19.98 10.19 4.60
CA ARG A 14 19.72 9.03 5.47
C ARG A 14 18.30 8.51 5.31
N SER A 15 17.31 9.39 5.17
CA SER A 15 15.91 9.02 4.92
C SER A 15 15.75 8.35 3.55
N GLN A 16 16.36 8.92 2.50
CA GLN A 16 16.32 8.35 1.15
C GLN A 16 16.99 6.98 1.08
N ARG A 17 18.12 6.78 1.79
CA ARG A 17 18.80 5.48 1.85
C ARG A 17 17.93 4.40 2.48
N LYS A 18 17.21 4.71 3.57
CA LYS A 18 16.27 3.77 4.22
C LYS A 18 15.11 3.40 3.30
N LEU A 19 14.53 4.39 2.60
CA LEU A 19 13.48 4.16 1.62
C LEU A 19 13.96 3.29 0.47
N PHE A 20 15.17 3.54 -0.05
CA PHE A 20 15.77 2.74 -1.10
C PHE A 20 16.03 1.30 -0.66
N GLN A 21 16.59 1.09 0.53
CA GLN A 21 16.80 -0.25 1.09
C GLN A 21 15.48 -1.03 1.27
N SER A 22 14.43 -0.37 1.75
CA SER A 22 13.10 -0.98 1.86
C SER A 22 12.55 -1.38 0.50
N LYS A 23 12.69 -0.52 -0.52
CA LYS A 23 12.30 -0.83 -1.91
C LYS A 23 13.04 -2.04 -2.48
N MET A 24 14.35 -2.13 -2.26
CA MET A 24 15.16 -3.25 -2.75
C MET A 24 14.81 -4.57 -2.06
N CYS A 25 14.58 -4.55 -0.75
CA CYS A 25 14.13 -5.73 0.00
C CYS A 25 12.77 -6.22 -0.51
N LEU A 26 11.84 -5.30 -0.75
CA LEU A 26 10.52 -5.63 -1.27
C LEU A 26 10.60 -6.15 -2.71
N LEU A 27 11.43 -5.56 -3.56
CA LEU A 27 11.68 -6.03 -4.93
C LEU A 27 12.25 -7.46 -4.93
N MET A 28 13.21 -7.75 -4.06
CA MET A 28 13.75 -9.10 -3.87
C MET A 28 12.66 -10.09 -3.42
N LEU A 29 11.82 -9.69 -2.46
CA LEU A 29 10.71 -10.52 -1.97
C LEU A 29 9.71 -10.85 -3.09
N VAL A 30 9.34 -9.86 -3.90
CA VAL A 30 8.47 -10.02 -5.06
C VAL A 30 9.10 -10.98 -6.09
N MET A 31 10.40 -10.88 -6.34
CA MET A 31 11.10 -11.78 -7.27
C MET A 31 11.18 -13.22 -6.75
N ILE A 32 11.49 -13.43 -5.46
CA ILE A 32 11.51 -14.77 -4.86
C ILE A 32 10.12 -15.41 -4.96
N ASN A 33 9.08 -14.64 -4.67
CA ASN A 33 7.72 -15.15 -4.75
C ASN A 33 7.18 -15.24 -6.17
N PHE A 34 7.73 -14.50 -7.13
CA PHE A 34 7.45 -14.74 -8.54
C PHE A 34 7.93 -16.14 -8.93
N VAL A 35 9.15 -16.52 -8.57
CA VAL A 35 9.66 -17.89 -8.81
C VAL A 35 8.77 -18.93 -8.13
N ASN A 36 8.38 -18.70 -6.87
CA ASN A 36 7.46 -19.58 -6.16
C ASN A 36 6.11 -19.72 -6.88
N SER A 37 5.58 -18.63 -7.44
CA SER A 37 4.34 -18.63 -8.22
C SER A 37 4.45 -19.39 -9.53
N VAL A 38 5.59 -19.32 -10.20
CA VAL A 38 5.86 -20.13 -11.40
C VAL A 38 5.90 -21.62 -11.05
N ILE A 39 6.60 -21.99 -9.97
CA ILE A 39 6.68 -23.39 -9.51
C ILE A 39 5.28 -23.93 -9.16
N LEU A 40 4.49 -23.17 -8.41
CA LEU A 40 3.11 -23.55 -8.07
C LEU A 40 2.22 -23.71 -9.29
N THR A 41 2.36 -22.81 -10.27
CA THR A 41 1.59 -22.90 -11.52
C THR A 41 1.95 -24.17 -12.29
N LEU A 42 3.25 -24.50 -12.37
CA LEU A 42 3.72 -25.72 -13.02
C LEU A 42 3.27 -26.98 -12.27
N GLU A 43 3.24 -26.96 -10.94
CA GLU A 43 2.82 -28.10 -10.14
C GLU A 43 1.30 -28.35 -10.26
N VAL A 44 0.49 -27.30 -10.17
CA VAL A 44 -0.97 -27.41 -10.18
C VAL A 44 -1.53 -27.60 -11.59
N CYS A 45 -0.94 -26.94 -12.60
CA CYS A 45 -1.45 -26.92 -13.97
C CYS A 45 -0.53 -27.67 -14.96
N GLY A 46 0.46 -28.42 -14.48
CA GLY A 46 1.49 -29.03 -15.32
C GLY A 46 0.97 -30.04 -16.34
N GLU A 47 -0.19 -30.65 -16.08
CA GLU A 47 -0.85 -31.56 -17.02
C GLU A 47 -1.35 -30.82 -18.28
N ASP A 48 -1.81 -29.56 -18.13
CA ASP A 48 -2.32 -28.71 -19.19
C ASP A 48 -1.33 -27.60 -19.56
N SER A 49 -0.36 -27.96 -20.42
CA SER A 49 0.75 -27.07 -20.81
C SER A 49 0.30 -25.69 -21.34
N ASN A 50 -0.78 -25.63 -22.12
CA ASN A 50 -1.33 -24.36 -22.63
C ASN A 50 -1.85 -23.44 -21.51
N LEU A 51 -2.50 -24.03 -20.50
CA LEU A 51 -3.07 -23.29 -19.38
C LEU A 51 -1.98 -22.80 -18.42
N ALA A 52 -0.97 -23.63 -18.15
CA ALA A 52 0.21 -23.23 -17.39
C ALA A 52 0.96 -22.05 -18.06
N LEU A 53 1.09 -22.09 -19.39
CA LEU A 53 1.74 -21.04 -20.17
C LEU A 53 0.95 -19.72 -20.14
N LEU A 54 -0.38 -19.79 -20.27
CA LEU A 54 -1.26 -18.63 -20.13
C LEU A 54 -1.12 -17.98 -18.75
N ILE A 55 -1.23 -18.77 -17.67
CA ILE A 55 -1.09 -18.27 -16.30
C ILE A 55 0.30 -17.68 -16.08
N PHE A 56 1.35 -18.29 -16.64
CA PHE A 56 2.70 -17.76 -16.58
C PHE A 56 2.82 -16.35 -17.20
N PHE A 57 2.23 -16.13 -18.39
CA PHE A 57 2.23 -14.81 -19.03
C PHE A 57 1.43 -13.77 -18.22
N ILE A 58 0.24 -14.14 -17.75
CA ILE A 58 -0.61 -13.26 -16.93
C ILE A 58 0.15 -12.88 -15.64
N ASN A 59 0.74 -13.86 -14.96
CA ASN A 59 1.49 -13.65 -13.74
C ASN A 59 2.69 -12.73 -13.95
N THR A 60 3.45 -12.96 -15.03
CA THR A 60 4.60 -12.11 -15.39
C THR A 60 4.15 -10.67 -15.62
N PHE A 61 3.08 -10.45 -16.39
CA PHE A 61 2.52 -9.12 -16.62
C PHE A 61 2.08 -8.42 -15.33
N LEU A 62 1.39 -9.15 -14.44
CA LEU A 62 0.93 -8.60 -13.15
C LEU A 62 2.08 -8.29 -12.20
N VAL A 63 3.17 -9.08 -12.21
CA VAL A 63 4.37 -8.77 -11.43
C VAL A 63 5.03 -7.50 -11.94
N PHE A 64 5.18 -7.31 -13.24
CA PHE A 64 5.68 -6.04 -13.80
C PHE A 64 4.79 -4.85 -13.43
N LEU A 65 3.46 -5.03 -13.51
CA LEU A 65 2.50 -4.00 -13.10
C LEU A 65 2.64 -3.67 -11.60
N SER A 66 2.85 -4.69 -10.75
CA SER A 66 3.06 -4.50 -9.32
C SER A 66 4.38 -3.78 -9.01
N MET A 67 5.46 -4.08 -9.74
CA MET A 67 6.72 -3.36 -9.61
C MET A 67 6.57 -1.90 -10.03
N TYR A 68 5.85 -1.64 -11.12
CA TYR A 68 5.53 -0.28 -11.54
C TYR A 68 4.67 0.46 -10.49
N ALA A 69 3.70 -0.23 -9.87
CA ALA A 69 2.86 0.29 -8.81
C ALA A 69 3.68 0.69 -7.57
N LEU A 70 4.61 -0.17 -7.15
CA LEU A 70 5.53 0.06 -6.04
C LEU A 70 6.49 1.23 -6.31
N TYR A 71 6.91 1.39 -7.57
CA TYR A 71 7.77 2.51 -7.96
C TYR A 71 7.04 3.86 -7.90
N ASN A 72 5.79 3.89 -8.39
CA ASN A 72 4.96 5.11 -8.49
C ASN A 72 4.03 5.35 -7.29
N PHE A 73 4.10 4.51 -6.25
CA PHE A 73 3.26 4.58 -5.05
C PHE A 73 1.74 4.59 -5.35
N LYS A 74 1.31 3.82 -6.36
CA LYS A 74 -0.10 3.68 -6.73
C LYS A 74 -0.65 2.35 -6.19
N PRO A 75 -1.25 2.31 -4.98
CA PRO A 75 -1.74 1.06 -4.37
C PRO A 75 -2.78 0.32 -5.23
N LEU A 76 -3.56 1.05 -6.02
CA LEU A 76 -4.64 0.48 -6.83
C LEU A 76 -4.13 -0.56 -7.83
N LEU A 77 -2.96 -0.31 -8.42
CA LEU A 77 -2.33 -1.19 -9.42
C LEU A 77 -1.72 -2.46 -8.81
N LEU A 78 -1.68 -2.56 -7.48
CA LEU A 78 -1.16 -3.71 -6.74
C LEU A 78 -2.24 -4.79 -6.56
N SER A 79 -3.52 -4.39 -6.62
CA SER A 79 -4.67 -5.29 -6.38
C SER A 79 -4.75 -6.51 -7.31
N PRO A 80 -4.48 -6.42 -8.63
CA PRO A 80 -4.63 -7.59 -9.50
C PRO A 80 -3.60 -8.68 -9.18
N ASN A 81 -2.37 -8.29 -8.81
CA ASN A 81 -1.33 -9.22 -8.41
C ASN A 81 -1.70 -9.96 -7.10
N VAL A 82 -2.28 -9.23 -6.14
CA VAL A 82 -2.77 -9.83 -4.88
C VAL A 82 -3.90 -10.84 -5.16
N ILE A 83 -4.85 -10.48 -6.01
CA ILE A 83 -5.96 -11.37 -6.38
C ILE A 83 -5.44 -12.65 -7.03
N LEU A 84 -4.53 -12.54 -8.00
CA LEU A 84 -3.95 -13.72 -8.66
C LEU A 84 -3.27 -14.64 -7.64
N LYS A 85 -2.50 -14.08 -6.69
CA LYS A 85 -1.83 -14.87 -5.65
C LYS A 85 -2.80 -15.56 -4.70
N ILE A 86 -3.92 -14.92 -4.36
CA ILE A 86 -4.97 -15.53 -3.55
C ILE A 86 -5.61 -16.71 -4.29
N VAL A 87 -5.91 -16.55 -5.58
CA VAL A 87 -6.49 -17.62 -6.42
C VAL A 87 -5.50 -18.78 -6.55
N LEU A 88 -4.25 -18.49 -6.89
CA LEU A 88 -3.20 -19.51 -7.03
C LEU A 88 -2.89 -20.22 -5.71
N SER A 89 -2.89 -19.48 -4.60
CA SER A 89 -2.76 -20.06 -3.26
C SER A 89 -3.91 -20.99 -2.93
N SER A 90 -5.14 -20.60 -3.25
CA SER A 90 -6.33 -21.40 -2.99
C SER A 90 -6.30 -22.68 -3.81
N SER A 91 -5.99 -22.60 -5.11
CA SER A 91 -5.87 -23.77 -5.97
C SER A 91 -4.74 -24.70 -5.54
N ALA A 92 -3.58 -24.16 -5.15
CA ALA A 92 -2.47 -24.93 -4.61
C ALA A 92 -2.84 -25.68 -3.32
N LEU A 93 -3.58 -25.06 -2.40
CA LEU A 93 -4.04 -25.74 -1.17
C LEU A 93 -5.00 -26.88 -1.48
N PHE A 94 -5.97 -26.67 -2.37
CA PHE A 94 -6.91 -27.73 -2.76
C PHE A 94 -6.20 -28.88 -3.48
N TYR A 95 -5.27 -28.58 -4.37
CA TYR A 95 -4.44 -29.58 -5.04
C TYR A 95 -3.62 -30.38 -4.02
N GLY A 96 -2.95 -29.69 -3.08
CA GLY A 96 -2.19 -30.34 -2.02
C GLY A 96 -3.04 -31.26 -1.14
N LEU A 97 -4.27 -30.84 -0.82
CA LEU A 97 -5.22 -31.66 -0.05
C LEU A 97 -5.61 -32.93 -0.82
N GLN A 98 -5.91 -32.81 -2.12
CA GLN A 98 -6.25 -33.94 -2.97
C GLN A 98 -5.08 -34.93 -3.11
N MET A 99 -3.84 -34.44 -3.20
CA MET A 99 -2.66 -35.31 -3.27
C MET A 99 -2.33 -35.97 -1.93
N ALA A 100 -2.58 -35.29 -0.82
CA ALA A 100 -2.47 -35.90 0.50
C ALA A 100 -3.47 -37.06 0.68
N GLU A 101 -4.69 -36.92 0.17
CA GLU A 101 -5.72 -37.97 0.23
C GLU A 101 -5.41 -39.15 -0.71
N LYS A 102 -5.02 -38.88 -1.96
CA LYS A 102 -4.83 -39.91 -2.98
C LYS A 102 -3.53 -40.69 -2.87
N GLN A 103 -2.42 -40.01 -2.57
CA GLN A 103 -1.07 -40.58 -2.69
C GLN A 103 -0.32 -40.67 -1.35
N ALA A 104 -0.96 -40.30 -0.22
CA ALA A 104 -0.33 -40.19 1.10
C ALA A 104 0.96 -39.34 1.13
N ASN A 105 1.15 -38.47 0.12
CA ASN A 105 2.39 -37.75 -0.11
C ASN A 105 2.35 -36.40 0.62
N THR A 106 2.50 -36.46 1.95
CA THR A 106 2.40 -35.30 2.85
C THR A 106 3.45 -34.23 2.60
N ALA A 107 4.60 -34.60 2.02
CA ALA A 107 5.68 -33.66 1.71
C ALA A 107 5.25 -32.58 0.71
N ILE A 108 4.48 -32.94 -0.31
CA ILE A 108 3.96 -32.00 -1.31
C ILE A 108 3.02 -31.00 -0.64
N PHE A 109 2.11 -31.48 0.22
CA PHE A 109 1.19 -30.62 0.97
C PHE A 109 1.92 -29.63 1.89
N VAL A 110 2.95 -30.10 2.62
CA VAL A 110 3.76 -29.22 3.49
C VAL A 110 4.49 -28.17 2.67
N TRP A 111 5.10 -28.54 1.54
CA TRP A 111 5.76 -27.61 0.65
C TRP A 111 4.80 -26.53 0.10
N LEU A 112 3.64 -26.94 -0.41
CA LEU A 112 2.60 -26.02 -0.89
C LEU A 112 2.12 -25.07 0.21
N THR A 113 1.97 -25.56 1.44
CA THR A 113 1.58 -24.74 2.59
C THR A 113 2.64 -23.68 2.91
N ILE A 114 3.93 -24.05 2.89
CA ILE A 114 5.03 -23.10 3.07
C ILE A 114 5.00 -22.04 1.96
N SER A 115 4.81 -22.45 0.70
CA SER A 115 4.70 -21.54 -0.44
C SER A 115 3.55 -20.54 -0.29
N VAL A 116 2.41 -20.98 0.25
CA VAL A 116 1.25 -20.11 0.53
C VAL A 116 1.55 -19.11 1.65
N ILE A 117 2.21 -19.54 2.73
CA ILE A 117 2.62 -18.64 3.81
C ILE A 117 3.53 -17.53 3.27
N LEU A 118 4.46 -17.86 2.35
CA LEU A 118 5.32 -16.86 1.72
C LEU A 118 4.53 -15.81 0.91
N PHE A 119 3.43 -16.19 0.24
CA PHE A 119 2.55 -15.21 -0.42
C PHE A 119 1.82 -14.31 0.56
N ILE A 120 1.32 -14.86 1.67
CA ILE A 120 0.66 -14.07 2.71
C ILE A 120 1.64 -13.04 3.29
N LEU A 121 2.86 -13.46 3.60
CA LEU A 121 3.91 -12.58 4.11
C LEU A 121 4.25 -11.45 3.13
N GLU A 122 4.35 -11.75 1.84
CA GLU A 122 4.60 -10.72 0.84
C GLU A 122 3.45 -9.74 0.70
N ILE A 123 2.21 -10.22 0.63
CA ILE A 123 1.03 -9.36 0.58
C ILE A 123 1.02 -8.43 1.82
N HIS A 124 1.29 -8.97 3.00
CA HIS A 124 1.35 -8.19 4.23
C HIS A 124 2.46 -7.13 4.20
N VAL A 125 3.66 -7.47 3.76
CA VAL A 125 4.78 -6.52 3.64
C VAL A 125 4.49 -5.46 2.57
N MET A 126 3.91 -5.83 1.43
CA MET A 126 3.53 -4.89 0.37
C MET A 126 2.49 -3.88 0.86
N PHE A 127 1.45 -4.32 1.58
CA PHE A 127 0.48 -3.41 2.15
C PHE A 127 1.09 -2.55 3.26
N SER A 128 1.85 -3.14 4.19
CA SER A 128 2.47 -2.40 5.30
C SER A 128 3.37 -1.27 4.80
N THR A 129 4.18 -1.54 3.77
CA THR A 129 5.06 -0.51 3.19
C THR A 129 4.25 0.55 2.45
N THR A 130 3.25 0.16 1.67
CA THR A 130 2.40 1.10 0.94
C THR A 130 1.64 2.04 1.88
N PHE A 131 1.08 1.51 2.99
CA PHE A 131 0.43 2.32 4.02
C PHE A 131 1.40 3.26 4.73
N ASP A 132 2.61 2.81 5.06
CA ASP A 132 3.61 3.68 5.70
C ASP A 132 4.00 4.84 4.79
N ILE A 133 4.18 4.58 3.49
CA ILE A 133 4.47 5.62 2.51
C ILE A 133 3.32 6.62 2.36
N ILE A 134 2.07 6.13 2.23
CA ILE A 134 0.89 6.99 2.15
C ILE A 134 0.77 7.86 3.41
N LYS A 135 1.00 7.28 4.60
CA LYS A 135 1.02 8.01 5.86
C LYS A 135 2.09 9.10 5.86
N GLN A 136 3.31 8.81 5.39
CA GLN A 136 4.37 9.80 5.29
C GLN A 136 4.05 10.92 4.29
N ILE A 137 3.43 10.61 3.15
CA ILE A 137 3.00 11.60 2.16
C ILE A 137 1.92 12.51 2.76
N ASN A 138 0.91 11.93 3.41
CA ASN A 138 -0.15 12.69 4.07
C ASN A 138 0.42 13.59 5.18
N LEU A 139 1.28 13.06 6.06
CA LEU A 139 1.93 13.87 7.10
C LEU A 139 2.74 15.03 6.52
N ARG A 140 3.41 14.84 5.38
CA ARG A 140 4.13 15.92 4.69
C ARG A 140 3.19 16.94 4.04
N ALA A 141 2.05 16.50 3.52
CA ALA A 141 1.03 17.39 2.95
C ALA A 141 0.38 18.27 4.04
N TYR A 142 0.19 17.72 5.25
CA TYR A 142 -0.36 18.44 6.39
C TYR A 142 0.69 19.23 7.20
N SER A 143 1.99 18.92 7.06
CA SER A 143 3.05 19.71 7.66
C SER A 143 3.27 20.99 6.86
N LYS A 144 2.39 21.98 7.02
CA LYS A 144 2.81 23.36 6.74
C LYS A 144 4.01 23.64 7.64
N PRO A 145 5.15 24.11 7.11
CA PRO A 145 6.26 24.49 7.98
C PRO A 145 5.75 25.54 8.98
N PRO A 146 6.17 25.48 10.25
CA PRO A 146 5.79 26.51 11.21
C PRO A 146 6.15 27.88 10.63
N PRO A 147 5.27 28.89 10.75
CA PRO A 147 5.51 30.20 10.16
C PRO A 147 6.86 30.74 10.63
N ALA A 148 7.64 31.28 9.70
CA ALA A 148 8.93 31.87 10.03
C ALA A 148 8.73 33.07 10.96
N TYR A 149 9.65 33.32 11.88
CA TYR A 149 9.54 34.42 12.87
C TYR A 149 9.26 35.78 12.20
N ASN A 150 9.81 36.00 11.01
CA ASN A 150 9.59 37.20 10.20
C ASN A 150 8.14 37.30 9.69
N GLN A 151 7.47 36.18 9.39
CA GLN A 151 6.06 36.17 8.99
C GLN A 151 5.12 36.45 10.16
N VAL A 152 5.54 36.12 11.39
CA VAL A 152 4.82 36.45 12.63
C VAL A 152 5.02 37.92 12.99
N MET A 153 6.22 38.47 12.77
CA MET A 153 6.55 39.88 12.99
C MET A 153 5.91 40.83 11.97
N CYS A 154 5.63 40.38 10.75
CA CYS A 154 4.91 41.16 9.73
C CYS A 154 3.38 41.19 9.95
N ILE A 155 2.86 40.41 10.90
CA ILE A 155 1.46 40.53 11.32
C ILE A 155 1.41 41.71 12.28
N GLU A 156 1.11 42.88 11.74
CA GLU A 156 0.89 44.14 12.47
C GLU A 156 -0.40 44.13 13.32
N ALA A 157 -1.00 42.95 13.51
CA ALA A 157 -2.17 42.79 14.36
C ALA A 157 -1.70 42.70 15.83
N PRO A 158 -2.29 43.49 16.75
CA PRO A 158 -2.00 43.35 18.16
C PRO A 158 -2.25 41.90 18.59
N PRO A 159 -1.43 41.36 19.52
CA PRO A 159 -1.65 40.03 20.04
C PRO A 159 -3.10 39.93 20.54
N PRO A 160 -3.84 38.85 20.21
CA PRO A 160 -5.21 38.69 20.65
C PRO A 160 -5.24 38.76 22.18
N THR A 161 -6.26 39.45 22.71
CA THR A 161 -6.42 39.56 24.16
C THR A 161 -6.67 38.17 24.73
N TYR A 162 -6.23 37.91 25.96
CA TYR A 162 -6.30 36.58 26.59
C TYR A 162 -7.68 35.92 26.48
N GLU A 163 -8.75 36.71 26.59
CA GLU A 163 -10.13 36.25 26.44
C GLU A 163 -10.48 35.81 25.00
N GLU A 164 -9.97 36.50 23.98
CA GLU A 164 -10.15 36.11 22.57
C GLU A 164 -9.40 34.82 22.25
N ALA A 165 -8.22 34.62 22.84
CA ALA A 165 -7.46 33.39 22.68
C ALA A 165 -8.19 32.19 23.32
N LEU A 166 -8.77 32.38 24.50
CA LEU A 166 -9.61 31.39 25.17
C LEU A 166 -10.86 31.04 24.36
N ASN A 167 -11.54 32.04 23.79
CA ASN A 167 -12.71 31.81 22.94
C ASN A 167 -12.34 31.09 21.64
N ARG A 168 -11.20 31.39 21.02
CA ARG A 168 -10.71 30.66 19.84
C ARG A 168 -10.39 29.20 20.17
N LEU A 169 -9.75 28.93 21.30
CA LEU A 169 -9.47 27.56 21.75
C LEU A 169 -10.75 26.77 21.98
N ARG A 170 -11.73 27.38 22.65
CA ARG A 170 -13.03 26.77 22.93
C ARG A 170 -13.85 26.49 21.66
N ASN A 171 -13.78 27.40 20.69
CA ASN A 171 -14.41 27.22 19.37
C ASN A 171 -13.68 26.15 18.53
N THR A 172 -12.36 26.03 18.65
CA THR A 172 -11.57 24.99 17.96
C THR A 172 -11.85 23.60 18.55
N GLU A 173 -11.94 23.48 19.87
CA GLU A 173 -12.38 22.24 20.54
C GLU A 173 -13.83 21.87 20.17
N SER A 174 -14.71 22.87 20.05
CA SER A 174 -16.10 22.67 19.62
C SER A 174 -16.19 22.20 18.15
N ALA A 175 -15.33 22.70 17.26
CA ALA A 175 -15.25 22.24 15.87
C ALA A 175 -14.67 20.82 15.75
N LEU A 176 -13.73 20.45 16.63
CA LEU A 176 -13.18 19.09 16.68
C LEU A 176 -14.19 18.08 17.27
N THR A 177 -15.05 18.53 18.20
CA THR A 177 -16.11 17.69 18.80
C THR A 177 -17.40 17.65 17.97
N SER A 178 -17.70 18.68 17.16
CA SER A 178 -18.80 18.64 16.18
C SER A 178 -18.47 17.82 14.93
N GLY A 179 -17.18 17.59 14.64
CA GLY A 179 -16.73 16.64 13.63
C GLY A 179 -16.95 15.16 14.01
N LEU A 180 -17.41 14.89 15.24
CA LEU A 180 -17.65 13.54 15.76
C LEU A 180 -19.06 13.41 16.36
N LYS A 181 -20.09 13.87 15.65
CA LYS A 181 -21.49 13.47 15.92
C LYS A 181 -22.36 13.61 14.67
N THR A 182 -22.57 12.46 14.01
CA THR A 182 -23.74 12.07 13.19
C THR A 182 -24.19 13.00 12.05
N THR A 183 -24.03 12.52 10.82
CA THR A 183 -25.04 12.75 9.77
C THR A 183 -25.37 11.41 9.10
N THR A 184 -26.35 10.73 9.67
CA THR A 184 -27.25 9.84 8.92
C THR A 184 -28.42 10.69 8.45
N THR A 185 -28.77 10.57 7.16
CA THR A 185 -29.98 10.94 6.38
C THR A 185 -29.54 11.70 5.12
N VAL A 186 -29.84 11.39 3.85
CA VAL A 186 -30.75 10.50 3.07
C VAL A 186 -30.13 10.47 1.65
N PRO A 187 -30.38 9.46 0.78
CA PRO A 187 -29.58 9.26 -0.42
C PRO A 187 -29.91 10.31 -1.49
N VAL A 188 -28.87 10.93 -2.04
CA VAL A 188 -28.97 11.69 -3.30
C VAL A 188 -28.89 10.67 -4.42
N GLU A 189 -30.01 10.52 -5.12
CA GLU A 189 -30.13 9.73 -6.34
C GLU A 189 -29.18 10.34 -7.39
N LEU A 190 -28.09 9.64 -7.68
CA LEU A 190 -27.11 10.06 -8.67
C LEU A 190 -27.66 9.71 -10.05
N ASP A 191 -28.05 10.72 -10.82
CA ASP A 191 -28.47 10.56 -12.20
C ASP A 191 -27.31 9.98 -13.04
N THR A 192 -27.61 8.91 -13.76
CA THR A 192 -26.72 8.12 -14.62
C THR A 192 -25.96 8.92 -15.69
N GLN A 193 -26.32 10.18 -15.93
CA GLN A 193 -25.65 11.04 -16.92
C GLN A 193 -24.31 11.63 -16.44
N ASP A 194 -24.08 11.77 -15.13
CA ASP A 194 -22.83 12.34 -14.61
C ASP A 194 -21.68 11.32 -14.55
N LEU A 195 -21.98 10.02 -14.55
CA LEU A 195 -20.98 8.95 -14.56
C LEU A 195 -20.25 8.82 -15.92
N VAL A 196 -20.91 9.21 -17.01
CA VAL A 196 -20.35 9.11 -18.37
C VAL A 196 -19.37 10.24 -18.67
N ARG A 197 -19.49 11.40 -18.01
CA ARG A 197 -18.59 12.54 -18.22
C ARG A 197 -17.26 12.46 -17.48
N MET A 198 -17.10 11.54 -16.53
CA MET A 198 -15.82 11.31 -15.84
C MET A 198 -14.97 10.19 -16.44
N ALA A 199 -15.46 9.53 -17.50
CA ALA A 199 -14.80 8.39 -18.14
C ALA A 199 -14.20 8.71 -19.53
N VAL A 200 -14.06 9.99 -19.90
CA VAL A 200 -13.38 10.44 -21.12
C VAL A 200 -12.13 11.23 -20.77
#